data_AF-A0A9D1QX90-F1
#
_entry.id   AF-A0A9D1QX90-F1
#
_cell.length_a   1.000
_cell.length_b   1.000
_cell.length_c   1.000
_cell.angle_alpha   90.00
_cell.angle_beta   90.00
_cell.angle_gamma   90.00
#
_symmetry.space_group_name_H-M   'P 1'
#
loop_
_entity.id
_entity.type
_entity.pdbx_description
1 polymer ?
#
loop_
_entity_poly.entity_id
_entity_poly.type
_entity_poly.pdbx_seq_one_letter_code
_entity_poly.pdbx_strand_id
1 'polypeptide(L)'
;MVRKPIRALAALALSLSTACLLPAAADGGADLIDDFSGYADSAALQAVWLGQNNPSVALEDGALSFGYTAWGDVYRSVDFTAMPADAEGIALDIYSEGEASLTLKLGYNAGAEYRYEHAIQLAAGENEIRLPFADGQWTGTAGWGTVGAMLPVTRVQQLMISTGGGENTVLIDNIRFLKGSETGELPPADQPEEPELPTDPYVLEDFEGYANSASLGYGGLWTNNSGGGCLATLSLETGGGNIHAGTSLKIDATDTGWMTVTRSGVTVPPDAASMTFWARAEAETTLNLEFRLNNNAYKYAPSKGVAIGTEGAFYTVYFADCRYVQGSGDADMGWSLDDRCLVNGINFLRDGYDAVTLYLDDISFGTQAMPEDPNDPIALLEKAIDELPDYKELTVLDVQSIQAVYADYAALSAAEKRQVSNRQELLDAKELADLWADVLGGRLDDAVSLGKGIAALPESVGETERPAVDSLWKAYEALTEEQRALVPGAERLEAAYQSLYGGGSSPDTGAALPAGTALLGLAAAGAAWVSRKKR
;
A
#
# COMPACT_ATOMS: atom_id res chain seq x y z
N MET A 1 -47.80 -59.40 48.86
CA MET A 1 -47.96 -60.56 47.95
C MET A 1 -48.39 -60.02 46.59
N VAL A 2 -47.60 -60.28 45.53
CA VAL A 2 -47.97 -60.39 44.10
C VAL A 2 -48.68 -59.18 43.44
N ARG A 3 -48.00 -58.35 42.63
CA ARG A 3 -47.67 -58.46 41.17
C ARG A 3 -48.88 -58.40 40.19
N LYS A 4 -48.97 -57.24 39.48
CA LYS A 4 -49.30 -56.98 38.04
C LYS A 4 -50.70 -57.38 37.49
N PRO A 5 -51.10 -56.93 36.26
CA PRO A 5 -50.77 -55.72 35.46
C PRO A 5 -52.03 -55.07 34.79
N ILE A 6 -51.97 -53.81 34.33
CA ILE A 6 -52.84 -53.34 33.22
C ILE A 6 -52.04 -52.45 32.24
N ARG A 7 -52.12 -52.83 30.97
CA ARG A 7 -51.59 -52.18 29.75
C ARG A 7 -52.52 -51.05 29.29
N ALA A 8 -52.00 -50.22 28.38
CA ALA A 8 -52.68 -49.31 27.45
C ALA A 8 -52.87 -47.86 27.90
N LEU A 9 -51.94 -47.00 27.49
CA LEU A 9 -52.17 -45.66 26.90
C LEU A 9 -50.83 -44.93 26.72
N ALA A 10 -50.12 -45.25 25.63
CA ALA A 10 -49.00 -44.46 25.11
C ALA A 10 -48.76 -44.86 23.65
N ALA A 11 -49.77 -44.62 22.80
CA ALA A 11 -49.70 -44.84 21.36
C ALA A 11 -50.68 -43.87 20.68
N LEU A 12 -50.38 -42.57 20.70
CA LEU A 12 -50.96 -41.58 19.78
C LEU A 12 -50.22 -40.24 19.90
N ALA A 13 -49.03 -40.13 19.30
CA ALA A 13 -48.41 -38.87 18.86
C ALA A 13 -47.05 -39.16 18.21
N LEU A 14 -47.04 -39.88 17.09
CA LEU A 14 -45.87 -39.90 16.20
C LEU A 14 -46.35 -40.02 14.75
N SER A 15 -47.05 -38.98 14.31
CA SER A 15 -47.33 -38.72 12.90
C SER A 15 -47.48 -37.21 12.72
N LEU A 16 -46.45 -36.46 13.08
CA LEU A 16 -46.16 -35.23 12.36
C LEU A 16 -45.04 -35.58 11.40
N SER A 17 -45.39 -35.53 10.12
CA SER A 17 -44.49 -35.30 9.01
C SER A 17 -43.67 -34.05 9.28
N THR A 18 -42.56 -34.20 10.00
CA THR A 18 -41.47 -33.25 9.91
C THR A 18 -40.79 -33.57 8.59
N ALA A 19 -41.26 -32.91 7.52
CA ALA A 19 -40.34 -32.50 6.48
C ALA A 19 -39.22 -31.77 7.23
N CYS A 20 -38.09 -32.45 7.46
CA CYS A 20 -36.88 -31.77 7.84
C CYS A 20 -36.54 -30.89 6.65
N LEU A 21 -37.00 -29.64 6.73
CA LEU A 21 -36.30 -28.52 6.14
C LEU A 21 -34.87 -28.65 6.67
N LEU A 22 -34.00 -29.22 5.83
CA LEU A 22 -32.59 -28.91 5.88
C LEU A 22 -32.52 -27.38 5.93
N PRO A 23 -31.80 -26.76 6.88
CA PRO A 23 -31.27 -25.45 6.55
C PRO A 23 -30.38 -25.71 5.33
N ALA A 24 -30.89 -25.33 4.15
CA ALA A 24 -30.05 -25.24 2.99
C ALA A 24 -28.89 -24.33 3.40
N ALA A 25 -27.67 -24.85 3.35
CA ALA A 25 -26.49 -24.01 3.28
C ALA A 25 -26.76 -23.03 2.13
N ALA A 26 -26.94 -21.77 2.47
CA ALA A 26 -27.08 -20.72 1.49
C ALA A 26 -25.74 -20.65 0.74
N ASP A 27 -25.79 -20.77 -0.60
CA ASP A 27 -24.72 -20.58 -1.58
C ASP A 27 -23.79 -21.75 -2.01
N GLY A 28 -24.12 -23.00 -1.68
CA GLY A 28 -23.44 -24.15 -2.29
C GLY A 28 -23.89 -24.45 -3.72
N GLY A 29 -22.97 -24.49 -4.69
CA GLY A 29 -23.24 -25.01 -6.04
C GLY A 29 -23.80 -26.45 -6.01
N ALA A 30 -24.37 -26.94 -7.12
CA ALA A 30 -25.00 -28.28 -7.20
C ALA A 30 -24.07 -29.45 -6.84
N ASP A 31 -22.78 -29.17 -6.75
CA ASP A 31 -21.67 -30.08 -6.56
C ASP A 31 -21.26 -30.15 -5.07
N LEU A 32 -21.71 -29.21 -4.23
CA LEU A 32 -21.29 -29.08 -2.85
C LEU A 32 -22.10 -29.99 -1.91
N ILE A 33 -21.42 -30.70 -1.02
CA ILE A 33 -22.03 -31.45 0.09
C ILE A 33 -22.02 -30.60 1.35
N ASP A 34 -20.87 -30.00 1.71
CA ASP A 34 -20.70 -29.04 2.81
C ASP A 34 -19.42 -28.22 2.65
N ASP A 35 -19.49 -26.90 2.82
CA ASP A 35 -18.36 -25.96 2.96
C ASP A 35 -18.34 -25.30 4.35
N PHE A 36 -19.23 -25.72 5.25
CA PHE A 36 -19.33 -25.31 6.64
C PHE A 36 -19.55 -23.81 6.95
N SER A 37 -19.55 -22.94 5.93
CA SER A 37 -19.75 -21.49 6.02
C SER A 37 -21.15 -21.10 6.51
N GLY A 38 -22.14 -21.98 6.34
CA GLY A 38 -23.54 -21.76 6.72
C GLY A 38 -23.89 -22.05 8.19
N TYR A 39 -22.96 -22.57 9.00
CA TYR A 39 -23.22 -22.87 10.41
C TYR A 39 -22.92 -21.68 11.30
N ALA A 40 -23.89 -21.27 12.13
CA ALA A 40 -23.72 -20.13 13.02
C ALA A 40 -22.78 -20.41 14.21
N ASP A 41 -22.68 -21.67 14.64
CA ASP A 41 -21.84 -22.11 15.75
C ASP A 41 -21.64 -23.64 15.73
N SER A 42 -20.82 -24.15 16.66
CA SER A 42 -20.57 -25.58 16.83
C SER A 42 -21.84 -26.39 17.16
N ALA A 43 -22.85 -25.81 17.80
CA ALA A 43 -24.08 -26.52 18.14
C ALA A 43 -24.96 -26.72 16.89
N ALA A 44 -25.00 -25.73 16.00
CA ALA A 44 -25.63 -25.83 14.68
C ALA A 44 -24.94 -26.90 13.82
N LEU A 45 -23.60 -26.92 13.81
CA LEU A 45 -22.82 -27.96 13.14
C LEU A 45 -23.15 -29.35 13.70
N GLN A 46 -23.11 -29.51 15.02
CA GLN A 46 -23.38 -30.77 15.71
C GLN A 46 -24.82 -31.28 15.56
N ALA A 47 -25.76 -30.45 15.08
CA ALA A 47 -27.11 -30.88 14.74
C ALA A 47 -27.18 -31.64 13.40
N VAL A 48 -26.16 -31.46 12.54
CA VAL A 48 -26.05 -32.08 11.21
C VAL A 48 -24.94 -33.12 11.18
N TRP A 49 -23.78 -32.78 11.73
CA TRP A 49 -22.60 -33.63 11.85
C TRP A 49 -22.51 -34.22 13.25
N LEU A 50 -22.70 -35.53 13.34
CA LEU A 50 -22.75 -36.27 14.58
C LEU A 50 -21.41 -36.93 14.87
N GLY A 51 -20.96 -36.84 16.12
CA GLY A 51 -19.79 -37.55 16.63
C GLY A 51 -20.16 -38.88 17.27
N GLN A 52 -19.38 -39.93 17.02
CA GLN A 52 -19.48 -41.23 17.68
C GLN A 52 -18.08 -41.70 18.11
N ASN A 53 -18.01 -42.41 19.25
CA ASN A 53 -16.77 -42.87 19.89
C ASN A 53 -15.92 -41.74 20.53
N ASN A 54 -16.58 -40.71 21.07
CA ASN A 54 -15.99 -39.58 21.80
C ASN A 54 -15.02 -38.65 21.03
N PRO A 55 -15.26 -38.29 19.75
CA PRO A 55 -14.53 -37.21 19.13
C PRO A 55 -14.99 -35.84 19.65
N SER A 56 -14.09 -34.87 19.65
CA SER A 56 -14.48 -33.45 19.75
C SER A 56 -14.81 -32.95 18.35
N VAL A 57 -16.08 -32.64 18.11
CA VAL A 57 -16.56 -32.01 16.86
C VAL A 57 -16.85 -30.56 17.16
N ALA A 58 -16.23 -29.63 16.44
CA ALA A 58 -16.45 -28.20 16.61
C ALA A 58 -16.46 -27.49 15.24
N LEU A 59 -17.01 -26.28 15.20
CA LEU A 59 -16.82 -25.36 14.09
C LEU A 59 -15.67 -24.44 14.47
N GLU A 60 -14.56 -24.52 13.73
CA GLU A 60 -13.36 -23.70 13.94
C GLU A 60 -12.95 -23.11 12.59
N ASP A 61 -12.76 -21.79 12.55
CA ASP A 61 -12.34 -21.05 11.35
C ASP A 61 -13.17 -21.35 10.09
N GLY A 62 -14.48 -21.55 10.27
CA GLY A 62 -15.39 -21.84 9.17
C GLY A 62 -15.34 -23.29 8.68
N ALA A 63 -14.55 -24.17 9.29
CA ALA A 63 -14.40 -25.58 8.94
C ALA A 63 -14.86 -26.52 10.06
N LEU A 64 -15.08 -27.80 9.73
CA LEU A 64 -15.34 -28.82 10.73
C LEU A 64 -14.02 -29.23 11.39
N SER A 65 -13.89 -28.93 12.68
CA SER A 65 -12.81 -29.42 13.53
C SER A 65 -13.18 -30.76 14.13
N PHE A 66 -12.27 -31.72 13.96
CA PHE A 66 -12.42 -33.11 14.38
C PHE A 66 -11.19 -33.56 15.17
N GLY A 67 -11.25 -33.37 16.48
CA GLY A 67 -10.21 -33.79 17.42
C GLY A 67 -10.48 -35.18 17.99
N TYR A 68 -9.43 -35.98 18.13
CA TYR A 68 -9.50 -37.33 18.68
C TYR A 68 -8.24 -37.69 19.46
N THR A 69 -8.40 -38.53 20.50
CA THR A 69 -7.29 -39.04 21.34
C THR A 69 -7.04 -40.54 21.16
N ALA A 70 -7.94 -41.21 20.43
CA ALA A 70 -7.79 -42.59 19.99
C ALA A 70 -8.61 -42.80 18.72
N TRP A 71 -9.81 -43.37 18.83
CA TRP A 71 -10.72 -43.63 17.73
C TRP A 71 -11.90 -42.68 17.82
N GLY A 72 -12.22 -42.00 16.71
CA GLY A 72 -13.37 -41.13 16.60
C GLY A 72 -14.02 -41.29 15.23
N ASP A 73 -15.33 -41.09 15.19
CA ASP A 73 -16.10 -41.06 13.95
C ASP A 73 -16.93 -39.78 13.90
N VAL A 74 -16.90 -39.07 12.76
CA VAL A 74 -17.82 -37.97 12.48
C VAL A 74 -18.62 -38.29 11.22
N TYR A 75 -19.92 -38.04 11.25
CA TYR A 75 -20.79 -38.43 10.14
C TYR A 75 -22.00 -37.53 9.97
N ARG A 76 -22.53 -37.51 8.76
CA ARG A 76 -23.82 -36.88 8.45
C ARG A 76 -24.62 -37.70 7.46
N SER A 77 -25.92 -37.44 7.44
CA SER A 77 -26.78 -37.90 6.36
C SER A 77 -26.51 -37.09 5.09
N VAL A 78 -26.48 -37.77 3.95
CA VAL A 78 -26.31 -37.21 2.60
C VAL A 78 -27.29 -37.90 1.66
N ASP A 79 -27.70 -37.26 0.57
CA ASP A 79 -28.57 -37.89 -0.44
C ASP A 79 -27.91 -37.79 -1.81
N PHE A 80 -27.37 -38.91 -2.28
CA PHE A 80 -26.65 -38.96 -3.56
C PHE A 80 -27.60 -39.10 -4.76
N THR A 81 -28.93 -39.07 -4.56
CA THR A 81 -29.89 -39.06 -5.68
C THR A 81 -29.89 -37.74 -6.45
N ALA A 82 -29.43 -36.64 -5.83
CA ALA A 82 -29.32 -35.32 -6.42
C ALA A 82 -27.91 -34.97 -6.93
N MET A 83 -26.99 -35.95 -6.93
CA MET A 83 -25.61 -35.77 -7.40
C MET A 83 -25.58 -35.28 -8.87
N PRO A 84 -24.65 -34.36 -9.22
CA PRO A 84 -24.44 -33.94 -10.61
C PRO A 84 -24.18 -35.12 -11.55
N ALA A 85 -24.64 -35.00 -12.80
CA ALA A 85 -24.52 -36.07 -13.78
C ALA A 85 -23.07 -36.39 -14.18
N ASP A 86 -22.16 -35.45 -13.99
CA ASP A 86 -20.72 -35.51 -14.27
C ASP A 86 -19.86 -35.79 -13.03
N ALA A 87 -20.47 -36.09 -11.89
CA ALA A 87 -19.76 -36.47 -10.68
C ALA A 87 -19.14 -37.87 -10.83
N GLU A 88 -17.81 -37.92 -10.70
CA GLU A 88 -17.00 -39.13 -10.80
C GLU A 88 -16.41 -39.57 -9.45
N GLY A 89 -16.57 -38.79 -8.39
CA GLY A 89 -16.06 -39.12 -7.05
C GLY A 89 -16.48 -38.17 -5.95
N ILE A 90 -15.74 -38.17 -4.84
CA ILE A 90 -15.83 -37.20 -3.74
C ILE A 90 -14.50 -36.50 -3.58
N ALA A 91 -14.52 -35.19 -3.34
CA ALA A 91 -13.37 -34.41 -2.94
C ALA A 91 -13.62 -33.73 -1.59
N LEU A 92 -12.55 -33.48 -0.85
CA LEU A 92 -12.55 -32.74 0.41
C LEU A 92 -11.16 -32.20 0.70
N ASP A 93 -11.10 -31.05 1.36
CA ASP A 93 -9.87 -30.42 1.82
C ASP A 93 -9.68 -30.72 3.30
N ILE A 94 -8.46 -31.12 3.68
CA ILE A 94 -8.13 -31.50 5.05
C ILE A 94 -6.82 -30.83 5.48
N TYR A 95 -6.88 -29.97 6.49
CA TYR A 95 -5.70 -29.55 7.22
C TYR A 95 -5.46 -30.49 8.40
N SER A 96 -4.24 -30.96 8.60
CA SER A 96 -3.87 -31.80 9.74
C SER A 96 -2.70 -31.21 10.52
N GLU A 97 -2.77 -31.17 11.86
CA GLU A 97 -1.69 -30.68 12.71
C GLU A 97 -0.41 -31.54 12.62
N GLY A 98 -0.56 -32.81 12.23
CA GLY A 98 0.52 -33.78 12.09
C GLY A 98 0.16 -34.90 11.14
N GLU A 99 1.08 -35.84 10.89
CA GLU A 99 0.76 -37.03 10.09
C GLU A 99 -0.39 -37.84 10.72
N ALA A 100 -1.38 -38.22 9.90
CA ALA A 100 -2.55 -38.95 10.36
C ALA A 100 -3.04 -39.97 9.32
N SER A 101 -3.85 -40.92 9.79
CA SER A 101 -4.62 -41.79 8.92
C SER A 101 -6.10 -41.59 9.19
N LEU A 102 -6.86 -41.32 8.14
CA LEU A 102 -8.32 -41.29 8.17
C LEU A 102 -8.89 -42.40 7.29
N THR A 103 -10.18 -42.64 7.41
CA THR A 103 -10.92 -43.52 6.52
C THR A 103 -12.24 -42.86 6.17
N LEU A 104 -12.46 -42.62 4.88
CA LEU A 104 -13.75 -42.17 4.36
C LEU A 104 -14.65 -43.39 4.19
N LYS A 105 -15.86 -43.32 4.73
CA LYS A 105 -16.85 -44.39 4.70
C LYS A 105 -18.17 -43.90 4.12
N LEU A 106 -18.74 -44.71 3.22
CA LEU A 106 -20.00 -44.42 2.56
C LEU A 106 -21.01 -45.53 2.83
N GLY A 107 -22.18 -45.13 3.33
CA GLY A 107 -23.23 -46.02 3.82
C GLY A 107 -24.56 -45.86 3.08
N TYR A 108 -25.35 -46.93 3.07
CA TYR A 108 -26.67 -46.98 2.39
C TYR A 108 -27.87 -46.87 3.35
N ASN A 109 -27.62 -46.94 4.66
CA ASN A 109 -28.65 -46.79 5.70
C ASN A 109 -28.15 -45.77 6.72
N ALA A 110 -29.01 -44.84 7.11
CA ALA A 110 -28.70 -43.90 8.19
C ALA A 110 -28.43 -44.64 9.51
N GLY A 111 -27.15 -44.70 9.93
CA GLY A 111 -26.80 -44.93 11.33
C GLY A 111 -26.13 -46.24 11.74
N ALA A 112 -25.44 -46.97 10.85
CA ALA A 112 -24.39 -47.96 11.24
C ALA A 112 -23.79 -48.78 10.07
N GLU A 113 -24.38 -48.76 8.87
CA GLU A 113 -24.06 -49.73 7.81
C GLU A 113 -23.31 -49.07 6.64
N TYR A 114 -21.98 -49.16 6.69
CA TYR A 114 -21.08 -48.73 5.62
C TYR A 114 -20.80 -49.90 4.67
N ARG A 115 -20.64 -49.58 3.37
CA ARG A 115 -20.33 -50.59 2.35
C ARG A 115 -19.01 -50.36 1.64
N TYR A 116 -18.54 -49.11 1.64
CA TYR A 116 -17.30 -48.73 0.99
C TYR A 116 -16.47 -47.91 1.96
N GLU A 117 -15.19 -48.25 2.03
CA GLU A 117 -14.19 -47.62 2.85
C GLU A 117 -12.96 -47.30 1.99
N HIS A 118 -12.45 -46.08 2.15
CA HIS A 118 -11.21 -45.65 1.53
C HIS A 118 -10.27 -45.12 2.61
N ALA A 119 -9.11 -45.75 2.75
CA ALA A 119 -8.08 -45.26 3.66
C ALA A 119 -7.43 -44.01 3.06
N ILE A 120 -7.17 -43.01 3.90
CA ILE A 120 -6.52 -41.75 3.53
C ILE A 120 -5.31 -41.58 4.44
N GLN A 121 -4.15 -41.29 3.86
CA GLN A 121 -2.95 -40.90 4.60
C GLN A 121 -2.79 -39.39 4.46
N LEU A 122 -2.58 -38.71 5.59
CA LEU A 122 -2.43 -37.26 5.65
C LEU A 122 -0.99 -36.90 6.01
N ALA A 123 -0.45 -35.91 5.30
CA ALA A 123 0.72 -35.17 5.73
C ALA A 123 0.31 -34.07 6.72
N ALA A 124 1.26 -33.56 7.49
CA ALA A 124 1.06 -32.34 8.26
C ALA A 124 0.85 -31.15 7.31
N GLY A 125 -0.08 -30.26 7.63
CA GLY A 125 -0.50 -29.16 6.77
C GLY A 125 -1.72 -29.50 5.90
N GLU A 126 -1.83 -28.83 4.75
CA GLU A 126 -2.96 -28.96 3.83
C GLU A 126 -2.87 -30.25 2.99
N ASN A 127 -4.01 -30.93 2.85
CA ASN A 127 -4.17 -32.12 2.04
C ASN A 127 -5.43 -31.97 1.19
N GLU A 128 -5.29 -31.95 -0.13
CA GLU A 128 -6.43 -32.08 -1.05
C GLU A 128 -6.69 -33.56 -1.31
N ILE A 129 -7.89 -34.04 -0.96
CA ILE A 129 -8.27 -35.44 -1.13
C ILE A 129 -9.26 -35.57 -2.28
N ARG A 130 -8.89 -36.34 -3.31
CA ARG A 130 -9.76 -36.67 -4.45
C ARG A 130 -9.94 -38.17 -4.55
N LEU A 131 -11.18 -38.62 -4.43
CA LEU A 131 -11.52 -40.05 -4.38
C LEU A 131 -12.53 -40.39 -5.49
N PRO A 132 -12.05 -40.79 -6.67
CA PRO A 132 -12.91 -41.31 -7.73
C PRO A 132 -13.74 -42.50 -7.23
N PHE A 133 -15.02 -42.57 -7.58
CA PHE A 133 -15.87 -43.73 -7.29
C PHE A 133 -15.41 -45.00 -8.01
N ALA A 134 -14.67 -44.82 -9.11
CA ALA A 134 -14.06 -45.89 -9.87
C ALA A 134 -12.69 -46.36 -9.30
N ASP A 135 -12.19 -45.74 -8.22
CA ASP A 135 -10.91 -46.11 -7.62
C ASP A 135 -10.94 -47.58 -7.15
N GLY A 136 -9.93 -48.35 -7.53
CA GLY A 136 -9.77 -49.74 -7.12
C GLY A 136 -9.38 -49.92 -5.65
N GLN A 137 -9.04 -48.83 -4.94
CA GLN A 137 -8.70 -48.83 -3.52
C GLN A 137 -9.94 -48.79 -2.60
N TRP A 138 -11.14 -48.53 -3.12
CA TRP A 138 -12.36 -48.73 -2.36
C TRP A 138 -12.50 -50.18 -1.93
N THR A 139 -12.45 -50.41 -0.62
CA THR A 139 -12.66 -51.73 -0.03
C THR A 139 -14.06 -51.80 0.54
N GLY A 140 -14.67 -52.98 0.59
CA GLY A 140 -15.87 -53.15 1.41
C GLY A 140 -15.55 -53.74 2.77
N THR A 141 -16.36 -53.37 3.74
CA THR A 141 -16.18 -53.72 5.15
C THR A 141 -16.25 -55.23 5.37
N ALA A 142 -15.27 -55.77 6.10
CA ALA A 142 -15.16 -57.21 6.38
C ALA A 142 -16.38 -57.74 7.16
N GLY A 143 -16.97 -58.82 6.68
CA GLY A 143 -18.15 -59.47 7.29
C GLY A 143 -19.40 -59.53 6.40
N TRP A 144 -19.39 -58.85 5.24
CA TRP A 144 -20.57 -58.68 4.40
C TRP A 144 -20.32 -59.00 2.91
N GLY A 145 -20.00 -60.27 2.61
CA GLY A 145 -20.06 -60.84 1.25
C GLY A 145 -19.15 -60.19 0.20
N THR A 146 -19.33 -60.58 -1.07
CA THR A 146 -18.60 -60.01 -2.21
C THR A 146 -19.09 -58.58 -2.48
N VAL A 147 -18.20 -57.63 -2.34
CA VAL A 147 -18.45 -56.22 -2.63
C VAL A 147 -18.41 -56.06 -4.16
N GLY A 148 -19.53 -55.67 -4.76
CA GLY A 148 -19.57 -55.32 -6.18
C GLY A 148 -18.93 -53.95 -6.43
N ALA A 149 -18.90 -53.49 -7.68
CA ALA A 149 -18.54 -52.09 -7.98
C ALA A 149 -19.45 -51.13 -7.20
N MET A 150 -18.93 -49.96 -6.82
CA MET A 150 -19.62 -48.90 -6.06
C MET A 150 -20.91 -48.38 -6.72
N LEU A 151 -21.19 -48.83 -7.93
CA LEU A 151 -22.28 -48.39 -8.78
C LEU A 151 -23.55 -49.25 -8.62
N PRO A 152 -24.73 -48.62 -8.44
CA PRO A 152 -24.95 -47.17 -8.46
C PRO A 152 -24.77 -46.50 -7.08
N VAL A 153 -23.98 -45.42 -7.05
CA VAL A 153 -23.73 -44.54 -5.89
C VAL A 153 -24.96 -43.77 -5.43
N THR A 154 -26.02 -43.71 -6.23
CA THR A 154 -27.29 -43.02 -5.94
C THR A 154 -28.06 -43.59 -4.74
N ARG A 155 -27.57 -44.67 -4.13
CA ARG A 155 -28.15 -45.25 -2.91
C ARG A 155 -27.46 -44.79 -1.63
N VAL A 156 -26.33 -44.07 -1.73
CA VAL A 156 -25.59 -43.57 -0.57
C VAL A 156 -26.44 -42.57 0.20
N GLN A 157 -26.58 -42.83 1.49
CA GLN A 157 -27.39 -42.05 2.44
C GLN A 157 -26.56 -41.44 3.58
N GLN A 158 -25.27 -41.81 3.69
CA GLN A 158 -24.42 -41.39 4.79
C GLN A 158 -22.97 -41.25 4.34
N LEU A 159 -22.34 -40.18 4.79
CA LEU A 159 -20.91 -39.90 4.72
C LEU A 159 -20.34 -39.95 6.14
N MET A 160 -19.28 -40.71 6.34
CA MET A 160 -18.57 -40.81 7.61
C MET A 160 -17.07 -40.69 7.39
N ILE A 161 -16.40 -40.02 8.33
CA ILE A 161 -14.95 -39.91 8.40
C ILE A 161 -14.53 -40.52 9.74
N SER A 162 -13.71 -41.57 9.66
CA SER A 162 -13.20 -42.31 10.82
C SER A 162 -11.71 -42.10 10.97
N THR A 163 -11.20 -42.09 12.21
CA THR A 163 -9.78 -41.93 12.50
C THR A 163 -9.07 -43.28 12.62
N GLY A 164 -7.78 -43.34 12.30
CA GLY A 164 -6.94 -44.54 12.35
C GLY A 164 -6.31 -44.86 13.71
N GLY A 165 -6.68 -44.14 14.77
CA GLY A 165 -6.01 -44.18 16.08
C GLY A 165 -5.00 -43.03 16.27
N GLY A 166 -4.58 -42.80 17.52
CA GLY A 166 -3.63 -41.72 17.89
C GLY A 166 -4.31 -40.45 18.41
N GLU A 167 -3.53 -39.39 18.61
CA GLU A 167 -4.00 -38.06 19.01
C GLU A 167 -3.68 -37.05 17.91
N ASN A 168 -4.71 -36.43 17.32
CA ASN A 168 -4.58 -35.40 16.30
C ASN A 168 -5.87 -34.56 16.22
N THR A 169 -5.75 -33.37 15.64
CA THR A 169 -6.88 -32.50 15.24
C THR A 169 -6.80 -32.29 13.75
N VAL A 170 -7.91 -32.50 13.06
CA VAL A 170 -8.04 -32.17 11.63
C VAL A 170 -9.13 -31.14 11.42
N LEU A 171 -8.91 -30.22 10.48
CA LEU A 171 -9.93 -29.31 9.97
C LEU A 171 -10.33 -29.81 8.60
N ILE A 172 -11.62 -30.01 8.38
CA ILE A 172 -12.19 -30.53 7.14
C ILE A 172 -13.08 -29.47 6.52
N ASP A 173 -12.88 -29.21 5.24
CA ASP A 173 -13.65 -28.24 4.46
C ASP A 173 -13.94 -28.75 3.03
N ASN A 174 -14.78 -28.01 2.30
CA ASN A 174 -15.08 -28.19 0.87
C ASN A 174 -15.42 -29.62 0.46
N ILE A 175 -16.26 -30.29 1.24
CA ILE A 175 -16.74 -31.62 0.89
C ILE A 175 -17.68 -31.48 -0.31
N ARG A 176 -17.31 -32.09 -1.44
CA ARG A 176 -18.02 -31.92 -2.71
C ARG A 176 -17.93 -33.17 -3.58
N PHE A 177 -18.76 -33.21 -4.61
CA PHE A 177 -18.64 -34.17 -5.69
C PHE A 177 -17.44 -33.80 -6.59
N LEU A 178 -16.57 -34.77 -6.85
CA LEU A 178 -15.43 -34.65 -7.75
C LEU A 178 -15.92 -34.74 -9.20
N LYS A 179 -15.58 -33.76 -10.04
CA LYS A 179 -15.95 -33.75 -11.46
C LYS A 179 -15.02 -34.64 -12.27
N GLY A 180 -15.50 -35.14 -13.40
CA GLY A 180 -14.68 -35.94 -14.33
C GLY A 180 -13.44 -35.25 -14.87
N SER A 181 -13.42 -33.92 -14.91
CA SER A 181 -12.21 -33.14 -15.26
C SER A 181 -11.12 -33.15 -14.19
N GLU A 182 -11.41 -33.63 -12.98
CA GLU A 182 -10.54 -33.56 -11.81
C GLU A 182 -9.95 -34.93 -11.41
N THR A 183 -10.29 -36.01 -12.14
CA THR A 183 -9.94 -37.41 -11.81
C THR A 183 -8.52 -37.85 -12.23
N GLY A 184 -7.67 -36.93 -12.67
CA GLY A 184 -6.24 -37.19 -12.88
C GLY A 184 -5.51 -37.49 -11.56
N GLU A 185 -4.32 -38.10 -11.63
CA GLU A 185 -3.41 -38.10 -10.48
C GLU A 185 -3.24 -36.64 -10.03
N LEU A 186 -3.51 -36.39 -8.73
CA LEU A 186 -3.04 -35.15 -8.12
C LEU A 186 -1.54 -35.08 -8.41
N PRO A 187 -1.04 -33.96 -8.97
CA PRO A 187 0.41 -33.77 -9.01
C PRO A 187 0.95 -34.03 -7.60
N PRO A 188 2.14 -34.64 -7.47
CA PRO A 188 2.76 -34.77 -6.15
C PRO A 188 2.71 -33.40 -5.47
N ALA A 189 2.38 -33.35 -4.17
CA ALA A 189 2.34 -32.10 -3.40
C ALA A 189 3.53 -31.24 -3.82
N ASP A 190 3.24 -30.09 -4.42
CA ASP A 190 4.21 -29.29 -5.15
C ASP A 190 5.44 -29.11 -4.27
N GLN A 191 6.52 -29.82 -4.60
CA GLN A 191 7.75 -29.62 -3.85
C GLN A 191 8.26 -28.23 -4.22
N PRO A 192 8.66 -27.42 -3.24
CA PRO A 192 9.22 -26.11 -3.51
C PRO A 192 10.50 -26.31 -4.35
N GLU A 193 10.50 -25.79 -5.56
CA GLU A 193 11.67 -25.76 -6.42
C GLU A 193 12.35 -24.39 -6.30
N GLU A 194 13.65 -24.34 -6.57
CA GLU A 194 14.39 -23.07 -6.59
C GLU A 194 13.93 -22.23 -7.80
N PRO A 195 13.40 -21.01 -7.59
CA PRO A 195 12.95 -20.20 -8.71
C PRO A 195 14.14 -19.61 -9.49
N GLU A 196 13.99 -19.52 -10.81
CA GLU A 196 14.94 -18.80 -11.67
C GLU A 196 14.70 -17.28 -11.57
N LEU A 197 15.34 -16.62 -10.61
CA LEU A 197 15.17 -15.18 -10.41
C LEU A 197 15.74 -14.34 -11.58
N PRO A 198 15.18 -13.14 -11.83
CA PRO A 198 15.70 -12.23 -12.85
C PRO A 198 17.19 -11.93 -12.68
N THR A 199 17.94 -11.96 -13.79
CA THR A 199 19.38 -11.65 -13.80
C THR A 199 19.68 -10.15 -13.93
N ASP A 200 18.69 -9.36 -14.37
CA ASP A 200 18.82 -7.91 -14.43
C ASP A 200 18.74 -7.34 -13.01
N PRO A 201 19.77 -6.62 -12.52
CA PRO A 201 19.74 -6.04 -11.17
C PRO A 201 18.63 -5.00 -10.95
N TYR A 202 17.98 -4.51 -12.01
CA TYR A 202 16.82 -3.61 -11.92
C TYR A 202 15.48 -4.34 -11.95
N VAL A 203 15.44 -5.66 -12.12
CA VAL A 203 14.21 -6.45 -12.01
C VAL A 203 14.32 -7.25 -10.73
N LEU A 204 13.46 -6.95 -9.76
CA LEU A 204 13.43 -7.67 -8.48
C LEU A 204 12.63 -8.96 -8.60
N GLU A 205 11.48 -8.91 -9.28
CA GLU A 205 10.58 -10.04 -9.42
C GLU A 205 9.67 -9.90 -10.64
N ASP A 206 9.59 -10.93 -11.46
CA ASP A 206 8.63 -11.08 -12.58
C ASP A 206 7.82 -12.39 -12.47
N PHE A 207 8.06 -13.19 -11.43
CA PHE A 207 7.40 -14.46 -11.11
C PHE A 207 7.44 -15.55 -12.20
N GLU A 208 8.05 -15.31 -13.37
CA GLU A 208 8.09 -16.27 -14.47
C GLU A 208 9.01 -17.47 -14.19
N GLY A 209 9.97 -17.30 -13.29
CA GLY A 209 10.92 -18.34 -12.91
C GLY A 209 10.40 -19.34 -11.88
N TYR A 210 9.15 -19.22 -11.41
CA TYR A 210 8.61 -20.10 -10.37
C TYR A 210 7.88 -21.29 -10.99
N ALA A 211 8.27 -22.50 -10.57
CA ALA A 211 7.65 -23.73 -11.07
C ALA A 211 6.21 -23.93 -10.55
N ASN A 212 5.93 -23.48 -9.32
CA ASN A 212 4.66 -23.66 -8.62
C ASN A 212 4.54 -22.73 -7.40
N SER A 213 3.35 -22.63 -6.81
CA SER A 213 3.07 -21.80 -5.62
C SER A 213 3.96 -22.14 -4.42
N ALA A 214 4.35 -23.41 -4.23
CA ALA A 214 5.25 -23.80 -3.16
C ALA A 214 6.64 -23.14 -3.29
N SER A 215 7.08 -22.87 -4.53
CA SER A 215 8.37 -22.25 -4.83
C SER A 215 8.46 -20.79 -4.34
N LEU A 216 7.34 -20.11 -4.08
CA LEU A 216 7.31 -18.77 -3.49
C LEU A 216 8.04 -18.73 -2.13
N GLY A 217 7.86 -19.78 -1.32
CA GLY A 217 8.49 -19.92 -0.01
C GLY A 217 9.92 -20.44 -0.05
N TYR A 218 10.48 -20.80 -1.22
CA TYR A 218 11.82 -21.38 -1.33
C TYR A 218 12.85 -20.42 -0.71
N GLY A 219 13.65 -20.90 0.24
CA GLY A 219 14.64 -20.08 0.94
C GLY A 219 14.07 -18.88 1.73
N GLY A 220 12.76 -18.82 1.97
CA GLY A 220 12.09 -17.66 2.59
C GLY A 220 12.07 -16.42 1.70
N LEU A 221 12.10 -16.59 0.36
CA LEU A 221 12.06 -15.51 -0.61
C LEU A 221 10.80 -14.67 -0.45
N TRP A 222 9.63 -15.32 -0.39
CA TRP A 222 8.35 -14.72 -0.02
C TRP A 222 7.83 -15.35 1.27
N THR A 223 7.45 -14.51 2.23
CA THR A 223 6.90 -14.97 3.50
C THR A 223 5.64 -14.20 3.87
N ASN A 224 4.60 -14.92 4.27
CA ASN A 224 3.46 -14.33 4.94
C ASN A 224 3.85 -14.03 6.40
N ASN A 225 3.85 -12.74 6.76
CA ASN A 225 4.09 -12.26 8.11
C ASN A 225 2.84 -11.62 8.72
N SER A 226 1.66 -11.88 8.18
CA SER A 226 0.37 -11.34 8.63
C SER A 226 0.04 -11.77 10.06
N GLY A 227 -0.80 -11.00 10.75
CA GLY A 227 -1.13 -11.26 12.15
C GLY A 227 -2.48 -10.68 12.58
N GLY A 228 -2.81 -10.89 13.86
CA GLY A 228 -4.08 -10.42 14.43
C GLY A 228 -5.32 -11.14 13.90
N GLY A 229 -5.18 -12.41 13.49
CA GLY A 229 -6.25 -13.22 12.90
C GLY A 229 -6.26 -13.24 11.37
N CYS A 230 -5.46 -12.38 10.73
CA CYS A 230 -5.33 -12.39 9.27
C CYS A 230 -4.67 -13.68 8.80
N LEU A 231 -5.41 -14.45 7.99
CA LEU A 231 -4.87 -15.54 7.20
C LEU A 231 -4.63 -14.99 5.80
N ALA A 232 -3.37 -15.01 5.36
CA ALA A 232 -2.98 -14.59 4.02
C ALA A 232 -2.33 -15.77 3.29
N THR A 233 -2.94 -16.20 2.20
CA THR A 233 -2.43 -17.32 1.39
C THR A 233 -1.71 -16.76 0.17
N LEU A 234 -0.51 -17.29 -0.08
CA LEU A 234 0.34 -16.91 -1.21
C LEU A 234 0.25 -17.99 -2.28
N SER A 235 -0.08 -17.62 -3.51
CA SER A 235 -0.13 -18.53 -4.65
C SER A 235 0.32 -17.86 -5.94
N LEU A 236 0.66 -18.65 -6.95
CA LEU A 236 0.88 -18.15 -8.31
C LEU A 236 -0.44 -18.19 -9.08
N GLU A 237 -0.74 -17.09 -9.77
CA GLU A 237 -1.82 -17.04 -10.75
C GLU A 237 -1.22 -17.16 -12.15
N THR A 238 -1.47 -18.30 -12.79
CA THR A 238 -1.06 -18.60 -14.18
C THR A 238 -2.32 -18.73 -15.06
N GLY A 239 -2.62 -17.78 -15.97
CA GLY A 239 -3.73 -17.99 -16.90
C GLY A 239 -4.39 -16.76 -17.53
N GLY A 240 -5.12 -16.99 -18.63
CA GLY A 240 -5.69 -15.99 -19.55
C GLY A 240 -6.89 -15.17 -19.04
N GLY A 241 -7.15 -15.16 -17.73
CA GLY A 241 -8.05 -14.22 -17.06
C GLY A 241 -7.37 -12.90 -16.68
N ASN A 242 -6.03 -12.89 -16.62
CA ASN A 242 -5.23 -11.68 -16.48
C ASN A 242 -5.01 -11.02 -17.85
N ILE A 243 -5.21 -9.71 -17.92
CA ILE A 243 -4.81 -8.91 -19.09
C ILE A 243 -3.29 -8.69 -19.09
N HIS A 244 -2.68 -8.74 -17.90
CA HIS A 244 -1.23 -8.71 -17.74
C HIS A 244 -0.63 -10.06 -18.11
N ALA A 245 0.36 -10.05 -19.01
CA ALA A 245 0.93 -11.26 -19.57
C ALA A 245 1.95 -11.83 -18.60
N GLY A 246 1.74 -13.07 -18.16
CA GLY A 246 2.71 -13.72 -17.29
C GLY A 246 2.12 -14.48 -16.12
N THR A 247 3.01 -14.82 -15.20
CA THR A 247 2.70 -15.36 -13.88
C THR A 247 2.71 -14.23 -12.86
N SER A 248 1.75 -14.18 -11.94
CA SER A 248 1.72 -13.15 -10.89
C SER A 248 1.59 -13.76 -9.51
N LEU A 249 2.06 -13.05 -8.48
CA LEU A 249 1.78 -13.42 -7.09
C LEU A 249 0.35 -13.01 -6.73
N LYS A 250 -0.45 -13.99 -6.32
CA LYS A 250 -1.77 -13.82 -5.73
C LYS A 250 -1.69 -13.92 -4.20
N ILE A 251 -2.36 -12.99 -3.53
CA ILE A 251 -2.48 -12.92 -2.08
C ILE A 251 -3.97 -12.89 -1.74
N ASP A 252 -4.48 -13.96 -1.14
CA ASP A 252 -5.84 -14.01 -0.59
C ASP A 252 -5.77 -13.75 0.92
N ALA A 253 -6.29 -12.61 1.38
CA ALA A 253 -6.24 -12.20 2.78
C ALA A 253 -7.64 -12.09 3.40
N THR A 254 -7.82 -12.64 4.61
CA THR A 254 -9.10 -12.60 5.34
C THR A 254 -9.45 -11.20 5.87
N ASP A 255 -10.68 -11.07 6.37
CA ASP A 255 -11.30 -9.84 6.87
C ASP A 255 -10.95 -9.50 8.34
N THR A 256 -9.95 -10.18 8.90
CA THR A 256 -9.47 -9.94 10.26
C THR A 256 -7.97 -9.68 10.24
N GLY A 257 -7.47 -8.92 11.22
CA GLY A 257 -6.05 -8.65 11.35
C GLY A 257 -5.37 -7.84 10.24
N TRP A 258 -4.05 -7.69 10.37
CA TRP A 258 -3.22 -6.95 9.43
C TRP A 258 -2.50 -7.92 8.49
N MET A 259 -2.48 -7.57 7.20
CA MET A 259 -1.79 -8.33 6.16
C MET A 259 -0.37 -7.79 5.98
N THR A 260 0.62 -8.67 5.96
CA THR A 260 1.98 -8.33 5.53
C THR A 260 2.59 -9.49 4.78
N VAL A 261 3.01 -9.21 3.55
CA VAL A 261 3.76 -10.15 2.71
C VAL A 261 5.14 -9.57 2.46
N THR A 262 6.18 -10.34 2.72
CA THR A 262 7.57 -9.87 2.66
C THR A 262 8.32 -10.54 1.53
N ARG A 263 8.95 -9.74 0.67
CA ARG A 263 10.04 -10.18 -0.20
C ARG A 263 11.37 -10.01 0.52
N SER A 264 12.09 -11.09 0.79
CA SER A 264 13.41 -11.09 1.45
C SER A 264 14.57 -11.08 0.43
N GLY A 265 15.79 -10.74 0.86
CA GLY A 265 16.98 -10.84 0.00
C GLY A 265 17.04 -9.77 -1.09
N VAL A 266 16.38 -8.64 -0.87
CA VAL A 266 16.34 -7.50 -1.80
C VAL A 266 17.70 -6.82 -1.84
N THR A 267 18.16 -6.40 -3.02
CA THR A 267 19.30 -5.50 -3.20
C THR A 267 18.87 -4.37 -4.12
N VAL A 268 18.78 -3.14 -3.60
CA VAL A 268 18.41 -1.96 -4.40
C VAL A 268 19.66 -1.44 -5.13
N PRO A 269 19.62 -1.23 -6.47
CA PRO A 269 20.72 -0.61 -7.19
C PRO A 269 21.07 0.77 -6.63
N PRO A 270 22.36 1.13 -6.47
CA PRO A 270 22.77 2.38 -5.85
C PRO A 270 22.23 3.66 -6.53
N ASP A 271 21.99 3.60 -7.83
CA ASP A 271 21.47 4.68 -8.66
C ASP A 271 19.95 4.61 -8.89
N ALA A 272 19.26 3.62 -8.32
CA ALA A 272 17.81 3.56 -8.38
C ALA A 272 17.18 4.73 -7.61
N ALA A 273 16.30 5.46 -8.28
CA ALA A 273 15.52 6.57 -7.76
C ALA A 273 14.08 6.17 -7.40
N SER A 274 13.59 5.07 -7.97
CA SER A 274 12.24 4.56 -7.73
C SER A 274 12.17 3.04 -7.76
N MET A 275 11.05 2.53 -7.27
CA MET A 275 10.58 1.16 -7.48
C MET A 275 9.23 1.21 -8.18
N THR A 276 9.03 0.37 -9.19
CA THR A 276 7.77 0.20 -9.89
C THR A 276 7.30 -1.24 -9.73
N PHE A 277 6.01 -1.45 -9.61
CA PHE A 277 5.40 -2.78 -9.62
C PHE A 277 4.01 -2.68 -10.23
N TRP A 278 3.56 -3.75 -10.87
CA TRP A 278 2.17 -3.90 -11.28
C TRP A 278 1.36 -4.46 -10.11
N ALA A 279 0.15 -3.93 -9.92
CA ALA A 279 -0.79 -4.50 -8.95
C ALA A 279 -2.24 -4.36 -9.38
N ARG A 280 -3.09 -5.30 -8.92
CA ARG A 280 -4.55 -5.20 -8.98
C ARG A 280 -5.19 -5.84 -7.76
N ALA A 281 -6.42 -5.45 -7.46
CA ALA A 281 -7.23 -6.03 -6.38
C ALA A 281 -8.64 -6.38 -6.87
N GLU A 282 -9.32 -7.26 -6.15
CA GLU A 282 -10.72 -7.62 -6.42
C GLU A 282 -11.72 -6.73 -5.66
N ALA A 283 -11.25 -5.99 -4.65
CA ALA A 283 -12.01 -5.05 -3.85
C ALA A 283 -11.22 -3.77 -3.59
N GLU A 284 -11.93 -2.72 -3.13
CA GLU A 284 -11.29 -1.46 -2.72
C GLU A 284 -10.26 -1.72 -1.63
N THR A 285 -9.02 -1.33 -1.87
CA THR A 285 -7.95 -1.47 -0.90
C THR A 285 -6.85 -0.43 -1.15
N THR A 286 -5.99 -0.25 -0.15
CA THR A 286 -4.76 0.51 -0.32
C THR A 286 -3.57 -0.32 0.11
N LEU A 287 -2.47 -0.12 -0.59
CA LEU A 287 -1.22 -0.80 -0.37
C LEU A 287 -0.20 0.18 0.20
N ASN A 288 0.43 -0.24 1.29
CA ASN A 288 1.55 0.41 1.93
C ASN A 288 2.80 -0.42 1.67
N LEU A 289 3.91 0.27 1.39
CA LEU A 289 5.22 -0.37 1.25
C LEU A 289 6.11 0.05 2.41
N GLU A 290 6.70 -0.94 3.06
CA GLU A 290 7.71 -0.74 4.09
C GLU A 290 9.02 -1.38 3.63
N PHE A 291 10.06 -0.58 3.54
CA PHE A 291 11.42 -1.01 3.22
C PHE A 291 12.17 -1.28 4.52
N ARG A 292 12.57 -2.54 4.72
CA ARG A 292 13.32 -2.99 5.89
C ARG A 292 14.81 -2.87 5.64
N LEU A 293 15.49 -2.15 6.53
CA LEU A 293 16.94 -1.97 6.50
C LEU A 293 17.64 -3.02 7.39
N ASN A 294 18.90 -3.35 7.06
CA ASN A 294 19.74 -4.32 7.77
C ASN A 294 19.96 -4.01 9.27
N ASN A 295 19.76 -2.76 9.68
CA ASN A 295 19.84 -2.32 11.07
C ASN A 295 18.49 -2.39 11.82
N ASN A 296 17.48 -3.08 11.25
CA ASN A 296 16.09 -3.13 11.74
C ASN A 296 15.39 -1.75 11.79
N ALA A 297 15.86 -0.78 11.01
CA ALA A 297 15.09 0.43 10.74
C ALA A 297 14.15 0.22 9.55
N TYR A 298 13.10 1.04 9.48
CA TYR A 298 12.06 0.95 8.47
C TYR A 298 11.84 2.31 7.80
N LYS A 299 11.56 2.29 6.51
CA LYS A 299 11.10 3.46 5.75
C LYS A 299 9.81 3.11 5.04
N TYR A 300 8.86 4.03 5.06
CA TYR A 300 7.52 3.80 4.53
C TYR A 300 7.29 4.65 3.30
N ALA A 301 6.79 4.04 2.24
CA ALA A 301 6.24 4.77 1.11
C ALA A 301 4.87 5.36 1.48
N PRO A 302 4.45 6.46 0.83
CA PRO A 302 3.07 6.91 0.91
C PRO A 302 2.10 5.82 0.45
N SER A 303 0.96 5.71 1.14
CA SER A 303 -0.11 4.77 0.77
C SER A 303 -0.64 5.06 -0.64
N LYS A 304 -0.96 4.01 -1.39
CA LYS A 304 -1.58 4.13 -2.72
C LYS A 304 -2.79 3.21 -2.83
N GLY A 305 -3.90 3.75 -3.37
CA GLY A 305 -5.06 2.93 -3.72
C GLY A 305 -4.74 1.97 -4.86
N VAL A 306 -5.18 0.72 -4.74
CA VAL A 306 -4.95 -0.32 -5.75
C VAL A 306 -6.11 -0.36 -6.75
N ALA A 307 -5.78 -0.57 -8.02
CA ALA A 307 -6.73 -0.63 -9.11
C ALA A 307 -7.59 -1.89 -8.98
N ILE A 308 -8.90 -1.74 -9.16
CA ILE A 308 -9.87 -2.83 -9.02
C ILE A 308 -10.17 -3.43 -10.39
N GLY A 309 -10.27 -4.76 -10.44
CA GLY A 309 -10.63 -5.50 -11.65
C GLY A 309 -9.45 -6.29 -12.20
N THR A 310 -9.42 -6.50 -13.53
CA THR A 310 -8.47 -7.41 -14.20
C THR A 310 -7.31 -6.72 -14.92
N GLU A 311 -7.39 -5.41 -15.18
CA GLU A 311 -6.34 -4.66 -15.89
C GLU A 311 -5.14 -4.30 -14.98
N GLY A 312 -5.42 -4.00 -13.71
CA GLY A 312 -4.40 -3.49 -12.78
C GLY A 312 -3.80 -2.15 -13.21
N ALA A 313 -2.73 -1.75 -12.54
CA ALA A 313 -1.96 -0.57 -12.89
C ALA A 313 -0.51 -0.71 -12.44
N PHE A 314 0.39 0.05 -13.07
CA PHE A 314 1.74 0.25 -12.57
C PHE A 314 1.77 1.34 -11.50
N TYR A 315 2.43 1.02 -10.40
CA TYR A 315 2.64 1.89 -9.26
C TYR A 315 4.11 2.22 -9.15
N THR A 316 4.45 3.51 -9.22
CA THR A 316 5.82 3.97 -8.99
C THR A 316 5.92 4.63 -7.62
N VAL A 317 6.85 4.14 -6.80
CA VAL A 317 7.26 4.73 -5.55
C VAL A 317 8.63 5.34 -5.74
N TYR A 318 8.74 6.66 -5.57
CA TYR A 318 10.03 7.33 -5.53
C TYR A 318 10.62 7.20 -4.14
N PHE A 319 11.90 6.82 -4.05
CA PHE A 319 12.57 6.74 -2.75
C PHE A 319 12.58 8.11 -2.07
N ALA A 320 12.65 9.19 -2.84
CA ALA A 320 12.53 10.57 -2.33
C ALA A 320 11.23 10.84 -1.56
N ASP A 321 10.16 10.07 -1.78
CA ASP A 321 8.88 10.20 -1.07
C ASP A 321 8.80 9.36 0.20
N CYS A 322 9.66 8.35 0.38
CA CYS A 322 9.55 7.54 1.59
C CYS A 322 10.04 8.32 2.81
N ARG A 323 9.37 8.08 3.94
CA ARG A 323 9.61 8.77 5.20
C ARG A 323 9.90 7.78 6.32
N TYR A 324 10.60 8.25 7.33
CA TYR A 324 10.73 7.55 8.58
C TYR A 324 9.47 7.79 9.44
N VAL A 325 8.89 6.75 10.03
CA VAL A 325 7.74 6.92 10.94
C VAL A 325 8.23 7.17 12.37
N GLN A 326 7.62 8.15 13.03
CA GLN A 326 7.97 8.59 14.37
C GLN A 326 7.73 7.47 15.40
N GLY A 327 8.79 6.95 16.01
CA GLY A 327 8.72 5.86 17.00
C GLY A 327 9.93 4.92 17.02
N SER A 328 10.72 4.89 15.93
CA SER A 328 11.88 4.00 15.77
C SER A 328 13.24 4.59 16.18
N GLY A 329 13.29 5.84 16.67
CA GLY A 329 14.43 6.40 17.40
C GLY A 329 15.25 7.50 16.70
N ASP A 330 15.15 7.65 15.38
CA ASP A 330 15.92 8.67 14.63
C ASP A 330 15.03 9.77 14.02
N ALA A 331 15.63 10.95 13.79
CA ALA A 331 14.99 12.06 13.09
C ALA A 331 14.93 11.76 11.57
N ASP A 332 13.80 12.09 10.93
CA ASP A 332 13.56 11.87 9.50
C ASP A 332 14.54 12.70 8.63
N MET A 333 15.50 12.04 7.99
CA MET A 333 16.54 12.67 7.14
C MET A 333 16.39 12.35 5.64
N GLY A 334 15.26 11.77 5.21
CA GLY A 334 15.15 11.22 3.85
C GLY A 334 16.05 9.99 3.66
N TRP A 335 16.13 9.45 2.44
CA TRP A 335 17.06 8.35 2.13
C TRP A 335 18.47 8.89 1.89
N SER A 336 19.46 8.33 2.59
CA SER A 336 20.84 8.40 2.10
C SER A 336 21.11 7.34 1.03
N LEU A 337 22.19 7.50 0.25
CA LEU A 337 22.65 6.46 -0.68
C LEU A 337 22.99 5.16 0.07
N ASP A 338 23.54 5.29 1.28
CA ASP A 338 23.89 4.15 2.12
C ASP A 338 22.64 3.41 2.61
N ASP A 339 21.57 4.11 2.98
CA ASP A 339 20.31 3.47 3.42
C ASP A 339 19.69 2.58 2.34
N ARG A 340 19.73 2.98 1.06
CA ARG A 340 19.17 2.20 -0.05
C ARG A 340 19.86 0.84 -0.19
N CYS A 341 21.18 0.83 -0.08
CA CYS A 341 21.98 -0.39 -0.15
C CYS A 341 21.82 -1.30 1.08
N LEU A 342 21.17 -0.82 2.15
CA LEU A 342 20.91 -1.61 3.37
C LEU A 342 19.54 -2.30 3.35
N VAL A 343 18.69 -2.04 2.36
CA VAL A 343 17.40 -2.74 2.24
C VAL A 343 17.67 -4.23 2.09
N ASN A 344 17.02 -5.04 2.91
CA ASN A 344 17.11 -6.50 2.85
C ASN A 344 15.76 -7.20 2.72
N GLY A 345 14.67 -6.44 2.86
CA GLY A 345 13.33 -6.91 2.58
C GLY A 345 12.37 -5.77 2.31
N ILE A 346 11.32 -6.08 1.56
CA ILE A 346 10.22 -5.17 1.24
C ILE A 346 8.92 -5.84 1.70
N ASN A 347 8.18 -5.12 2.53
CA ASN A 347 6.89 -5.53 3.05
C ASN A 347 5.79 -4.84 2.25
N PHE A 348 4.85 -5.65 1.77
CA PHE A 348 3.61 -5.25 1.13
C PHE A 348 2.51 -5.37 2.18
N LEU A 349 1.97 -4.23 2.63
CA LEU A 349 0.98 -4.17 3.69
C LEU A 349 -0.34 -3.63 3.15
N ARG A 350 -1.44 -4.25 3.55
CA ARG A 350 -2.79 -3.73 3.33
C ARG A 350 -3.10 -2.69 4.40
N ASP A 351 -3.70 -1.56 4.03
CA ASP A 351 -4.39 -0.72 5.02
C ASP A 351 -5.83 -1.21 5.20
N GLY A 352 -6.26 -1.36 6.45
CA GLY A 352 -7.58 -1.88 6.81
C GLY A 352 -7.65 -3.39 6.98
N TYR A 353 -8.85 -3.84 7.34
CA TYR A 353 -9.11 -5.21 7.81
C TYR A 353 -9.95 -6.02 6.84
N ASP A 354 -10.61 -5.43 5.83
CA ASP A 354 -11.55 -6.14 4.95
C ASP A 354 -10.87 -7.20 4.08
N ALA A 355 -11.56 -8.32 3.84
CA ALA A 355 -11.04 -9.40 2.99
C ALA A 355 -10.66 -8.86 1.61
N VAL A 356 -9.50 -9.26 1.10
CA VAL A 356 -9.00 -8.80 -0.19
C VAL A 356 -8.23 -9.89 -0.90
N THR A 357 -8.43 -9.95 -2.21
CA THR A 357 -7.55 -10.64 -3.14
C THR A 357 -6.68 -9.58 -3.83
N LEU A 358 -5.36 -9.67 -3.66
CA LEU A 358 -4.37 -8.78 -4.27
C LEU A 358 -3.47 -9.59 -5.22
N TYR A 359 -3.09 -8.97 -6.33
CA TYR A 359 -2.13 -9.53 -7.26
C TYR A 359 -0.96 -8.54 -7.43
N LEU A 360 0.26 -9.07 -7.47
CA LEU A 360 1.51 -8.32 -7.64
C LEU A 360 2.34 -8.93 -8.76
N ASP A 361 2.96 -8.09 -9.57
CA ASP A 361 3.83 -8.51 -10.68
C ASP A 361 4.83 -7.41 -11.07
N ASP A 362 5.79 -7.73 -11.94
CA ASP A 362 6.74 -6.81 -12.60
C ASP A 362 7.41 -5.81 -11.63
N ILE A 363 7.94 -6.33 -10.51
CA ILE A 363 8.60 -5.53 -9.49
C ILE A 363 10.00 -5.18 -9.98
N SER A 364 10.26 -3.89 -10.20
CA SER A 364 11.49 -3.38 -10.80
C SER A 364 11.93 -2.05 -10.18
N PHE A 365 13.18 -1.67 -10.43
CA PHE A 365 13.78 -0.41 -10.00
C PHE A 365 13.99 0.52 -11.19
N GLY A 366 13.74 1.81 -10.98
CA GLY A 366 13.92 2.85 -11.99
C GLY A 366 15.02 3.84 -11.61
N THR A 367 15.77 4.33 -12.60
CA THR A 367 16.79 5.38 -12.42
C THR A 367 16.25 6.80 -12.67
N GLN A 368 15.01 6.90 -13.17
CA GLN A 368 14.38 8.19 -13.44
C GLN A 368 14.07 8.91 -12.14
N ALA A 369 14.54 10.15 -12.02
CA ALA A 369 14.19 11.02 -10.91
C ALA A 369 12.68 11.24 -10.86
N MET A 370 12.17 11.54 -9.66
CA MET A 370 10.79 11.96 -9.48
C MET A 370 10.48 13.12 -10.42
N PRO A 371 9.45 13.03 -11.27
CA PRO A 371 9.01 14.14 -12.09
C PRO A 371 8.72 15.33 -11.19
N GLU A 372 9.31 16.48 -11.50
CA GLU A 372 8.97 17.74 -10.82
C GLU A 372 7.47 18.00 -11.01
N ASP A 373 6.74 18.18 -9.90
CA ASP A 373 5.36 18.66 -9.98
C ASP A 373 5.42 20.12 -10.46
N PRO A 374 4.89 20.46 -11.64
CA PRO A 374 4.91 21.83 -12.14
C PRO A 374 4.14 22.81 -11.24
N ASN A 375 3.36 22.31 -10.27
CA ASN A 375 2.62 23.10 -9.30
C ASN A 375 3.17 22.96 -7.86
N ASP A 376 4.35 22.36 -7.67
CA ASP A 376 4.97 22.30 -6.34
C ASP A 376 5.18 23.74 -5.81
N PRO A 377 4.51 24.12 -4.69
CA PRO A 377 4.63 25.46 -4.14
C PRO A 377 6.06 25.80 -3.71
N ILE A 378 6.90 24.81 -3.37
CA ILE A 378 8.30 25.05 -2.99
C ILE A 378 9.13 25.37 -4.24
N ALA A 379 9.10 24.52 -5.27
CA ALA A 379 9.85 24.76 -6.50
C ALA A 379 9.43 26.07 -7.20
N LEU A 380 8.13 26.40 -7.22
CA LEU A 380 7.64 27.67 -7.75
C LEU A 380 8.18 28.87 -6.97
N LEU A 381 8.22 28.76 -5.64
CA LEU A 381 8.76 29.82 -4.79
C LEU A 381 10.27 29.98 -4.96
N GLU A 382 11.04 28.89 -5.00
CA GLU A 382 12.48 28.94 -5.21
C GLU A 382 12.82 29.65 -6.53
N LYS A 383 12.10 29.31 -7.59
CA LYS A 383 12.23 30.01 -8.87
C LYS A 383 11.88 31.49 -8.78
N ALA A 384 10.81 31.85 -8.06
CA ALA A 384 10.43 33.24 -7.87
C ALA A 384 11.49 34.04 -7.07
N ILE A 385 12.19 33.38 -6.14
CA ILE A 385 13.33 33.97 -5.42
C ILE A 385 14.50 34.18 -6.38
N ASP A 386 14.82 33.19 -7.22
CA ASP A 386 15.91 33.26 -8.20
C ASP A 386 15.66 34.33 -9.30
N GLU A 387 14.40 34.68 -9.54
CA GLU A 387 14.00 35.76 -10.47
C GLU A 387 14.15 37.18 -9.87
N LEU A 388 14.37 37.31 -8.55
CA LEU A 388 14.68 38.60 -7.94
C LEU A 388 16.10 39.06 -8.36
N PRO A 389 16.34 40.37 -8.47
CA PRO A 389 17.70 40.87 -8.71
C PRO A 389 18.65 40.43 -7.59
N ASP A 390 19.95 40.29 -7.94
CA ASP A 390 20.99 40.01 -6.94
C ASP A 390 20.92 41.04 -5.80
N TYR A 391 21.18 40.59 -4.58
CA TYR A 391 21.11 41.41 -3.37
C TYR A 391 21.82 42.78 -3.50
N LYS A 392 22.92 42.84 -4.26
CA LYS A 392 23.70 44.09 -4.47
C LYS A 392 23.07 45.05 -5.47
N GLU A 393 22.16 44.56 -6.30
CA GLU A 393 21.47 45.31 -7.34
C GLU A 393 20.04 45.69 -6.94
N LEU A 394 19.54 45.16 -5.81
CA LEU A 394 18.23 45.50 -5.28
C LEU A 394 18.08 47.01 -5.06
N THR A 395 16.92 47.53 -5.45
CA THR A 395 16.52 48.91 -5.27
C THR A 395 15.11 49.01 -4.71
N VAL A 396 14.68 50.22 -4.35
CA VAL A 396 13.30 50.47 -3.92
C VAL A 396 12.24 50.08 -4.97
N LEU A 397 12.62 49.95 -6.25
CA LEU A 397 11.72 49.48 -7.31
C LEU A 397 11.31 48.02 -7.13
N ASP A 398 12.13 47.23 -6.43
CA ASP A 398 11.97 45.78 -6.26
C ASP A 398 11.13 45.43 -5.02
N VAL A 399 10.81 46.41 -4.17
CA VAL A 399 10.08 46.21 -2.90
C VAL A 399 8.76 45.46 -3.10
N GLN A 400 8.00 45.78 -4.14
CA GLN A 400 6.72 45.10 -4.41
C GLN A 400 6.94 43.64 -4.82
N SER A 401 7.94 43.35 -5.65
CA SER A 401 8.29 41.98 -6.04
C SER A 401 8.73 41.15 -4.83
N ILE A 402 9.62 41.71 -4.00
CA ILE A 402 10.09 41.05 -2.76
C ILE A 402 8.91 40.77 -1.82
N GLN A 403 7.99 41.72 -1.65
CA GLN A 403 6.82 41.54 -0.79
C GLN A 403 5.88 40.44 -1.31
N ALA A 404 5.69 40.34 -2.63
CA ALA A 404 4.88 39.29 -3.24
C ALA A 404 5.51 37.90 -3.01
N VAL A 405 6.80 37.73 -3.32
CA VAL A 405 7.52 36.46 -3.10
C VAL A 405 7.56 36.10 -1.61
N TYR A 406 7.72 37.09 -0.72
CA TYR A 406 7.68 36.85 0.72
C TYR A 406 6.29 36.43 1.22
N ALA A 407 5.21 36.93 0.62
CA ALA A 407 3.85 36.49 0.99
C ALA A 407 3.63 35.01 0.67
N ASP A 408 4.14 34.53 -0.48
CA ASP A 408 4.11 33.11 -0.85
C ASP A 408 4.92 32.26 0.13
N TYR A 409 6.14 32.70 0.48
CA TYR A 409 6.93 32.06 1.54
C TYR A 409 6.19 32.06 2.88
N ALA A 410 5.54 33.15 3.26
CA ALA A 410 4.84 33.26 4.54
C ALA A 410 3.64 32.30 4.64
N ALA A 411 2.99 32.00 3.52
CA ALA A 411 1.86 31.06 3.41
C ALA A 411 2.27 29.60 3.62
N LEU A 412 3.54 29.25 3.37
CA LEU A 412 4.06 27.90 3.62
C LEU A 412 3.99 27.49 5.09
N SER A 413 3.80 26.20 5.34
CA SER A 413 3.93 25.57 6.66
C SER A 413 5.37 25.63 7.18
N ALA A 414 5.55 25.38 8.48
CA ALA A 414 6.88 25.35 9.09
C ALA A 414 7.78 24.23 8.53
N ALA A 415 7.20 23.14 8.03
CA ALA A 415 7.96 22.05 7.40
C ALA A 415 8.44 22.47 6.00
N GLU A 416 7.53 23.01 5.18
CA GLU A 416 7.82 23.46 3.82
C GLU A 416 8.85 24.60 3.79
N LYS A 417 8.75 25.56 4.73
CA LYS A 417 9.75 26.64 4.87
C LYS A 417 11.18 26.13 5.06
N ARG A 418 11.37 24.94 5.65
CA ARG A 418 12.71 24.35 5.84
C ARG A 418 13.27 23.73 4.56
N GLN A 419 12.38 23.37 3.62
CA GLN A 419 12.73 22.74 2.34
C GLN A 419 13.17 23.76 1.30
N VAL A 420 12.68 25.01 1.39
CA VAL A 420 13.13 26.13 0.55
C VAL A 420 14.63 26.38 0.77
N SER A 421 15.43 26.08 -0.25
CA SER A 421 16.89 26.06 -0.22
C SER A 421 17.49 27.47 -0.25
N ASN A 422 16.95 28.37 -1.06
CA ASN A 422 17.37 29.78 -1.22
C ASN A 422 16.62 30.76 -0.29
N ARG A 423 15.92 30.26 0.75
CA ARG A 423 15.13 31.10 1.68
C ARG A 423 15.90 32.26 2.31
N GLN A 424 17.21 32.10 2.52
CA GLN A 424 18.01 33.14 3.19
C GLN A 424 18.12 34.40 2.33
N GLU A 425 18.19 34.23 1.01
CA GLU A 425 18.26 35.34 0.06
C GLU A 425 16.98 36.17 0.11
N LEU A 426 15.82 35.50 0.15
CA LEU A 426 14.53 36.16 0.33
C LEU A 426 14.42 36.89 1.68
N LEU A 427 14.89 36.29 2.77
CA LEU A 427 14.86 36.92 4.09
C LEU A 427 15.73 38.18 4.15
N ASP A 428 16.93 38.12 3.56
CA ASP A 428 17.84 39.26 3.49
C ASP A 428 17.26 40.37 2.60
N ALA A 429 16.67 40.02 1.46
CA ALA A 429 15.96 40.97 0.59
C ALA A 429 14.75 41.61 1.28
N LYS A 430 13.98 40.83 2.05
CA LYS A 430 12.82 41.33 2.79
C LYS A 430 13.21 42.31 3.90
N GLU A 431 14.28 42.02 4.63
CA GLU A 431 14.81 42.91 5.67
C GLU A 431 15.23 44.26 5.07
N LEU A 432 15.88 44.23 3.90
CA LEU A 432 16.25 45.45 3.18
C LEU A 432 15.03 46.24 2.69
N ALA A 433 14.03 45.55 2.14
CA ALA A 433 12.77 46.16 1.71
C ALA A 433 12.01 46.82 2.87
N ASP A 434 12.00 46.22 4.05
CA ASP A 434 11.38 46.78 5.26
C ASP A 434 12.13 48.03 5.73
N LEU A 435 13.47 48.01 5.71
CA LEU A 435 14.27 49.18 6.04
C LEU A 435 13.96 50.36 5.11
N TRP A 436 13.82 50.12 3.81
CA TRP A 436 13.44 51.16 2.86
C TRP A 436 12.02 51.68 3.09
N ALA A 437 11.07 50.79 3.38
CA ALA A 437 9.70 51.17 3.72
C ALA A 437 9.66 52.03 4.99
N ASP A 438 10.49 51.74 5.98
CA ASP A 438 10.60 52.54 7.22
C ASP A 438 11.20 53.93 6.96
N VAL A 439 12.28 54.02 6.17
CA VAL A 439 12.93 55.31 5.84
C VAL A 439 12.03 56.19 4.96
N LEU A 440 11.35 55.59 3.98
CA LEU A 440 10.46 56.31 3.07
C LEU A 440 9.09 56.59 3.71
N GLY A 441 8.67 55.75 4.66
CA GLY A 441 7.34 55.81 5.28
C GLY A 441 6.24 55.84 4.22
N GLY A 442 5.32 56.80 4.34
CA GLY A 442 4.24 57.01 3.37
C GLY A 442 4.69 57.49 1.98
N ARG A 443 6.00 57.60 1.69
CA ARG A 443 6.55 58.08 0.42
C ARG A 443 7.23 57.00 -0.42
N LEU A 444 7.02 55.73 -0.09
CA LEU A 444 7.54 54.61 -0.88
C LEU A 444 7.10 54.71 -2.35
N ASP A 445 5.80 54.93 -2.58
CA ASP A 445 5.25 55.05 -3.94
C ASP A 445 5.79 56.27 -4.70
N ASP A 446 6.07 57.37 -3.99
CA ASP A 446 6.70 58.56 -4.58
C ASP A 446 8.11 58.23 -5.06
N ALA A 447 8.92 57.56 -4.23
CA ALA A 447 10.29 57.19 -4.56
C ALA A 447 10.35 56.19 -5.72
N VAL A 448 9.45 55.20 -5.73
CA VAL A 448 9.31 54.26 -6.85
C VAL A 448 8.91 54.97 -8.14
N SER A 449 7.93 55.87 -8.08
CA SER A 449 7.47 56.64 -9.25
C SER A 449 8.56 57.56 -9.78
N LEU A 450 9.33 58.17 -8.88
CA LEU A 450 10.47 59.01 -9.21
C LEU A 450 11.57 58.19 -9.90
N GLY A 451 11.97 57.04 -9.34
CA GLY A 451 12.96 56.15 -9.95
C GLY A 451 12.56 55.69 -11.36
N LYS A 452 11.30 55.30 -11.55
CA LYS A 452 10.75 54.95 -12.88
C LYS A 452 10.80 56.14 -13.85
N GLY A 453 10.43 57.33 -13.38
CA GLY A 453 10.48 58.56 -14.18
C GLY A 453 11.90 58.92 -14.62
N ILE A 454 12.89 58.76 -13.73
CA ILE A 454 14.31 58.98 -14.03
C ILE A 454 14.83 57.95 -15.04
N ALA A 455 14.48 56.68 -14.87
CA ALA A 455 14.88 55.62 -15.80
C ALA A 455 14.33 55.88 -17.22
N ALA A 456 13.13 56.45 -17.32
CA ALA A 456 12.45 56.77 -18.58
C ALA A 456 12.97 58.02 -19.30
N LEU A 457 13.87 58.80 -18.69
CA LEU A 457 14.53 59.89 -19.40
C LEU A 457 15.31 59.32 -20.59
N PRO A 458 15.50 60.07 -21.69
CA PRO A 458 16.43 59.68 -22.76
C PRO A 458 17.89 59.76 -22.27
N GLU A 459 18.81 59.10 -22.98
CA GLU A 459 20.25 59.21 -22.67
C GLU A 459 20.77 60.64 -22.82
N SER A 460 20.24 61.38 -23.81
CA SER A 460 20.53 62.81 -24.02
C SER A 460 19.29 63.63 -23.73
N VAL A 461 19.39 64.52 -22.74
CA VAL A 461 18.31 65.42 -22.31
C VAL A 461 18.49 66.78 -22.98
N GLY A 462 17.46 67.25 -23.66
CA GLY A 462 17.38 68.56 -24.29
C GLY A 462 16.16 69.36 -23.84
N GLU A 463 15.90 70.47 -24.53
CA GLU A 463 14.85 71.43 -24.16
C GLU A 463 13.45 70.83 -24.11
N THR A 464 13.21 69.81 -24.92
CA THR A 464 11.94 69.07 -25.00
C THR A 464 11.64 68.30 -23.72
N GLU A 465 12.66 67.83 -23.00
CA GLU A 465 12.52 67.10 -21.74
C GLU A 465 12.53 68.01 -20.51
N ARG A 466 12.79 69.32 -20.68
CA ARG A 466 12.88 70.28 -19.56
C ARG A 466 11.68 70.20 -18.59
N PRO A 467 10.41 70.16 -19.04
CA PRO A 467 9.28 70.05 -18.13
C PRO A 467 9.27 68.74 -17.33
N ALA A 468 9.72 67.63 -17.93
CA ALA A 468 9.80 66.34 -17.26
C ALA A 468 10.90 66.34 -16.20
N VAL A 469 12.08 66.85 -16.53
CA VAL A 469 13.21 66.97 -15.60
C VAL A 469 12.88 67.90 -14.44
N ASP A 470 12.23 69.04 -14.67
CA ASP A 470 11.79 69.96 -13.61
C ASP A 470 10.80 69.31 -12.65
N SER A 471 9.84 68.54 -13.20
CA SER A 471 8.86 67.82 -12.41
C SER A 471 9.52 66.76 -11.52
N LEU A 472 10.44 65.98 -12.08
CA LEU A 472 11.21 64.97 -11.33
C LEU A 472 12.11 65.63 -10.28
N TRP A 473 12.80 66.73 -10.63
CA TRP A 473 13.67 67.46 -9.72
C TRP A 473 12.90 68.01 -8.51
N LYS A 474 11.75 68.64 -8.76
CA LYS A 474 10.88 69.15 -7.69
C LYS A 474 10.39 68.04 -6.76
N ALA A 475 10.04 66.87 -7.31
CA ALA A 475 9.64 65.71 -6.52
C ALA A 475 10.80 65.15 -5.68
N TYR A 476 12.01 65.13 -6.25
CA TYR A 476 13.24 64.73 -5.58
C TYR A 476 13.62 65.68 -4.43
N GLU A 477 13.60 66.99 -4.64
CA GLU A 477 13.90 67.99 -3.59
C GLU A 477 12.91 67.97 -2.43
N ALA A 478 11.68 67.54 -2.66
CA ALA A 478 10.69 67.38 -1.60
C ALA A 478 11.03 66.23 -0.63
N LEU A 479 11.90 65.28 -1.00
CA LEU A 479 12.36 64.18 -0.14
C LEU A 479 13.42 64.67 0.86
N THR A 480 13.50 64.02 2.03
CA THR A 480 14.61 64.25 2.97
C THR A 480 15.91 63.71 2.39
N GLU A 481 17.06 64.10 2.96
CA GLU A 481 18.36 63.61 2.51
C GLU A 481 18.45 62.08 2.55
N GLU A 482 17.98 61.46 3.64
CA GLU A 482 17.93 60.00 3.80
C GLU A 482 17.03 59.33 2.76
N GLN A 483 15.89 59.95 2.42
CA GLN A 483 14.96 59.45 1.41
C GLN A 483 15.51 59.61 -0.02
N ARG A 484 16.20 60.72 -0.31
CA ARG A 484 16.85 60.96 -1.60
C ARG A 484 17.93 59.93 -1.91
N ALA A 485 18.69 59.50 -0.89
CA ALA A 485 19.72 58.47 -1.04
C ALA A 485 19.18 57.11 -1.51
N LEU A 486 17.87 56.86 -1.33
CA LEU A 486 17.21 55.63 -1.76
C LEU A 486 16.60 55.71 -3.17
N VAL A 487 16.61 56.88 -3.81
CA VAL A 487 16.03 57.06 -5.14
C VAL A 487 16.99 56.52 -6.22
N PRO A 488 16.60 55.48 -6.99
CA PRO A 488 17.48 54.92 -8.00
C PRO A 488 17.67 55.92 -9.15
N GLY A 489 18.91 56.07 -9.60
CA GLY A 489 19.26 56.95 -10.72
C GLY A 489 19.32 58.45 -10.36
N ALA A 490 19.32 58.84 -9.08
CA ALA A 490 19.42 60.24 -8.67
C ALA A 490 20.56 61.02 -9.37
N GLU A 491 21.74 60.40 -9.54
CA GLU A 491 22.88 61.01 -10.25
C GLU A 491 22.56 61.35 -11.72
N ARG A 492 21.74 60.53 -12.38
CA ARG A 492 21.28 60.78 -13.75
C ARG A 492 20.33 61.97 -13.80
N LEU A 493 19.44 62.08 -12.81
CA LEU A 493 18.55 63.23 -12.69
C LEU A 493 19.33 64.53 -12.45
N GLU A 494 20.33 64.49 -11.57
CA GLU A 494 21.25 65.62 -11.33
C GLU A 494 21.98 66.04 -12.60
N ALA A 495 22.55 65.08 -13.34
CA ALA A 495 23.22 65.37 -14.61
C ALA A 495 22.28 65.96 -15.66
N ALA A 496 21.05 65.43 -15.77
CA ALA A 496 20.01 65.93 -16.67
C ALA A 496 19.64 67.38 -16.34
N TYR A 497 19.47 67.70 -15.05
CA TYR A 497 19.17 69.05 -14.59
C TYR A 497 20.32 70.01 -14.90
N GLN A 498 21.56 69.64 -14.59
CA GLN A 498 22.74 70.46 -14.87
C GLN A 498 22.92 70.76 -16.37
N SER A 499 22.65 69.78 -17.24
CA SER A 499 22.70 69.97 -18.71
C SER A 499 21.74 71.06 -19.19
N LEU A 500 20.53 71.12 -18.63
CA LEU A 500 19.47 72.05 -19.04
C LEU A 500 19.63 73.47 -18.47
N TYR A 501 20.31 73.60 -17.34
CA TYR A 501 20.34 74.83 -16.53
C TYR A 501 21.75 75.41 -16.31
N GLY A 502 22.79 74.83 -16.91
CA GLY A 502 24.22 75.11 -16.68
C GLY A 502 24.70 76.55 -16.92
N GLY A 503 24.32 77.48 -16.05
CA GLY A 503 24.78 78.86 -16.07
C GLY A 503 24.16 79.78 -15.00
N GLY A 504 23.93 79.32 -13.77
CA GLY A 504 23.52 80.20 -12.68
C GLY A 504 23.07 79.47 -11.41
N SER A 505 23.98 79.37 -10.44
CA SER A 505 23.76 79.03 -9.04
C SER A 505 23.02 77.72 -8.75
N SER A 506 23.79 76.68 -8.47
CA SER A 506 23.37 75.68 -7.47
C SER A 506 22.99 76.44 -6.18
N PRO A 507 21.78 76.30 -5.62
CA PRO A 507 21.56 76.69 -4.24
C PRO A 507 22.33 75.68 -3.39
N ASP A 508 23.38 76.15 -2.73
CA ASP A 508 24.21 75.44 -1.73
C ASP A 508 24.20 73.92 -1.83
N THR A 509 25.15 73.38 -2.61
CA THR A 509 25.76 72.09 -2.26
C THR A 509 26.40 72.27 -0.88
N GLY A 510 25.62 72.05 0.17
CA GLY A 510 26.15 71.58 1.44
C GLY A 510 26.91 70.29 1.14
N ALA A 511 28.23 70.42 1.06
CA ALA A 511 29.21 69.36 0.84
C ALA A 511 28.92 68.42 -0.34
N ALA A 512 29.72 68.56 -1.41
CA ALA A 512 30.05 67.43 -2.25
C ALA A 512 30.59 66.30 -1.34
N LEU A 513 29.75 65.31 -1.03
CA LEU A 513 30.24 64.02 -0.59
C LEU A 513 30.94 63.38 -1.80
N PRO A 514 32.18 62.89 -1.66
CA PRO A 514 32.88 62.27 -2.77
C PRO A 514 32.06 61.10 -3.31
N ALA A 515 32.09 60.94 -4.63
CA ALA A 515 31.42 59.93 -5.44
C ALA A 515 31.84 58.48 -5.09
N GLY A 516 31.62 58.07 -3.85
CA GLY A 516 32.05 56.77 -3.34
C GLY A 516 31.65 56.46 -1.90
N THR A 517 30.93 57.33 -1.19
CA THR A 517 30.58 57.06 0.23
C THR A 517 29.09 57.01 0.56
N ALA A 518 28.18 57.53 -0.27
CA ALA A 518 26.74 57.51 0.04
C ALA A 518 26.09 56.13 -0.22
N LEU A 519 26.48 55.44 -1.29
CA LEU A 519 26.12 54.03 -1.51
C LEU A 519 26.68 53.11 -0.43
N LEU A 520 27.78 53.50 0.22
CA LEU A 520 28.37 52.77 1.34
C LEU A 520 27.69 53.05 2.68
N GLY A 521 26.84 54.07 2.84
CA GLY A 521 26.19 54.38 4.13
C GLY A 521 25.04 53.44 4.48
N LEU A 522 24.17 53.16 3.52
CA LEU A 522 23.04 52.23 3.67
C LEU A 522 23.43 50.78 3.32
N ALA A 523 24.40 50.57 2.43
CA ALA A 523 25.05 49.27 2.27
C ALA A 523 25.94 48.90 3.48
N ALA A 524 26.50 49.86 4.24
CA ALA A 524 27.23 49.56 5.48
C ALA A 524 26.34 49.14 6.64
N ALA A 525 25.04 49.48 6.65
CA ALA A 525 24.11 48.88 7.60
C ALA A 525 23.96 47.37 7.36
N GLY A 526 23.90 46.95 6.09
CA GLY A 526 23.95 45.53 5.69
C GLY A 526 25.32 44.87 5.91
N ALA A 527 26.42 45.54 5.55
CA ALA A 527 27.77 44.98 5.65
C ALA A 527 28.29 44.88 7.11
N ALA A 528 27.95 45.83 7.98
CA ALA A 528 28.31 45.77 9.40
C ALA A 528 27.62 44.62 10.14
N TRP A 529 26.44 44.19 9.66
CA TRP A 529 25.69 43.08 10.24
C TRP A 529 26.22 41.70 9.81
N VAL A 530 26.62 41.52 8.54
CA VAL A 530 27.27 40.28 8.06
C VAL A 530 28.58 40.00 8.80
N SER A 531 29.35 41.03 9.16
CA SER A 531 30.54 40.87 10.01
C SER A 531 30.26 40.50 11.48
N ARG A 532 29.01 40.63 11.96
CA ARG A 532 28.60 40.16 13.30
C ARG A 532 28.12 38.70 13.34
N LYS A 533 27.73 38.11 12.19
CA LYS A 533 27.29 36.70 12.09
C LYS A 533 28.39 35.69 11.72
N LYS A 534 29.57 36.14 11.28
CA LYS A 534 30.77 35.29 11.07
C LYS A 534 31.65 35.11 12.34
N ARG A 535 31.07 35.24 13.54
CA ARG A 535 31.71 34.86 14.81
C ARG A 535 30.86 33.85 15.56
#